data_AF-A0A970XRX2-F1
#
_entry.id   AF-A0A970XRX2-F1
#
_cell.length_a   1.000
_cell.length_b   1.000
_cell.length_c   1.000
_cell.angle_alpha   90.00
_cell.angle_beta   90.00
_cell.angle_gamma   90.00
#
_symmetry.space_group_name_H-M   'P 1'
#
loop_
_entity.id
_entity.type
_entity.pdbx_description
1 polymer ?
#
loop_
_entity_poly.entity_id
_entity_poly.type
_entity_poly.pdbx_seq_one_letter_code
_entity_poly.pdbx_strand_id
1 'polypeptide(L)'
;MKRKSIVFLITAVMMFTMMWNLSAFAADLPTGDSFEAPQKLTVELKEWEDGRPYFALKWLNPQSIWELQKYGVEHGEWGVDCQIDIKVGNGQWYYDASGELFGNALNFDEEEFDEPGNYVTDDVVFDPIQLNENLGVDGTVDIKTNV
;
A
#
# COMPACT_ATOMS: atom_id res chain seq x y z
N MET A 1 61.07 19.56 -17.94
CA MET A 1 59.65 19.75 -18.34
C MET A 1 58.82 18.46 -18.24
N LYS A 2 59.33 17.29 -18.66
CA LYS A 2 58.55 16.03 -18.77
C LYS A 2 57.87 15.54 -17.47
N ARG A 3 58.55 15.53 -16.32
CA ARG A 3 57.99 14.99 -15.05
C ARG A 3 56.87 15.86 -14.44
N LYS A 4 56.99 17.19 -14.54
CA LYS A 4 55.96 18.12 -14.02
C LYS A 4 54.69 18.08 -14.88
N SER A 5 54.85 17.94 -16.19
CA SER A 5 53.73 17.78 -17.13
C SER A 5 53.00 16.44 -16.94
N ILE A 6 53.71 15.36 -16.64
CA ILE A 6 53.10 14.04 -16.35
C ILE A 6 52.29 14.07 -15.06
N VAL A 7 52.82 14.67 -13.99
CA VAL A 7 52.07 14.80 -12.72
C VAL A 7 50.81 15.63 -12.92
N PHE A 8 50.91 16.75 -13.63
CA PHE A 8 49.76 17.59 -13.93
C PHE A 8 48.67 16.85 -14.73
N LEU A 9 49.07 16.03 -15.70
CA LEU A 9 48.15 15.23 -16.51
C LEU A 9 47.44 14.16 -15.68
N ILE A 10 48.14 13.48 -14.77
CA ILE A 10 47.55 12.49 -13.87
C ILE A 10 46.55 13.14 -12.91
N THR A 11 46.88 14.31 -12.36
CA THR A 11 45.96 15.04 -11.47
C THR A 11 44.72 15.52 -12.22
N ALA A 12 44.86 16.01 -13.45
CA ALA A 12 43.72 16.41 -14.27
C ALA A 12 42.80 15.24 -14.62
N VAL A 13 43.37 14.07 -14.95
CA VAL A 13 42.58 12.84 -15.20
C VAL A 13 41.86 12.38 -13.95
N MET A 14 42.50 12.39 -12.78
CA MET A 14 41.85 12.02 -11.51
C MET A 14 40.69 12.96 -11.18
N MET A 15 40.87 14.27 -11.33
CA MET A 15 39.78 15.25 -11.14
C MET A 15 38.62 15.02 -12.13
N PHE A 16 38.92 14.72 -13.39
CA PHE A 16 37.91 14.47 -14.42
C PHE A 16 37.13 13.17 -14.17
N THR A 17 37.80 12.10 -13.71
CA THR A 17 37.14 10.83 -13.35
C THR A 17 36.31 10.92 -12.08
N MET A 18 36.69 11.79 -11.12
CA MET A 18 35.91 12.01 -9.91
C MET A 18 34.65 12.84 -10.16
N MET A 19 34.68 13.78 -11.12
CA MET A 19 33.51 14.60 -11.49
C MET A 19 32.49 13.86 -12.37
N TRP A 20 32.86 12.75 -13.02
CA TRP A 20 31.97 11.97 -13.89
C TRP A 20 30.92 11.15 -13.11
N ASN A 21 31.05 11.02 -11.78
CA ASN A 21 30.13 10.25 -10.93
C ASN A 21 29.01 11.08 -10.26
N LEU A 22 28.83 12.36 -10.61
CA LEU A 22 27.80 13.20 -9.98
C LEU A 22 26.39 13.04 -10.57
N SER A 23 26.21 12.15 -11.54
CA SER A 23 24.90 11.76 -12.05
C SER A 23 24.48 10.42 -11.45
N ALA A 24 24.49 10.31 -10.13
CA ALA A 24 23.52 9.44 -9.49
C ALA A 24 22.16 10.09 -9.77
N PHE A 25 21.52 9.69 -10.86
CA PHE A 25 20.10 9.94 -11.04
C PHE A 25 19.47 9.42 -9.75
N ALA A 26 18.91 10.32 -8.92
CA ALA A 26 17.84 9.89 -8.05
C ALA A 26 16.84 9.29 -9.04
N ALA A 27 16.73 7.97 -9.07
CA ALA A 27 15.68 7.34 -9.83
C ALA A 27 14.41 8.04 -9.36
N ASP A 28 13.63 8.59 -10.29
CA ASP A 28 12.26 8.95 -10.00
C ASP A 28 11.66 7.66 -9.44
N LEU A 29 11.50 7.60 -8.12
CA LEU A 29 10.80 6.50 -7.50
C LEU A 29 9.44 6.45 -8.20
N PRO A 30 8.86 5.26 -8.44
CA PRO A 30 7.55 5.14 -9.08
C PRO A 30 6.42 5.90 -8.33
N THR A 31 6.74 6.60 -7.24
CA THR A 31 5.92 7.54 -6.50
C THR A 31 5.72 8.85 -7.27
N GLY A 32 5.01 8.78 -8.40
CA GLY A 32 4.36 9.96 -8.96
C GLY A 32 3.30 10.46 -7.98
N ASP A 33 3.16 11.78 -7.84
CA ASP A 33 2.39 12.50 -6.81
C ASP A 33 0.87 12.15 -6.70
N SER A 34 0.37 11.21 -7.51
CA SER A 34 -1.02 10.76 -7.50
C SER A 34 -1.12 9.28 -7.86
N PHE A 35 -1.63 8.48 -6.93
CA PHE A 35 -2.07 7.11 -7.20
C PHE A 35 -3.51 7.11 -7.71
N GLU A 36 -3.82 6.19 -8.61
CA GLU A 36 -5.21 5.91 -8.99
C GLU A 36 -5.94 5.27 -7.81
N ALA A 37 -7.25 5.46 -7.72
CA ALA A 37 -8.04 4.81 -6.68
C ALA A 37 -8.22 3.31 -6.98
N PRO A 38 -8.33 2.46 -5.94
CA PRO A 38 -8.76 1.07 -6.09
C PRO A 38 -10.05 0.96 -6.89
N GLN A 39 -10.13 -0.05 -7.76
CA GLN A 39 -11.27 -0.25 -8.64
C GLN A 39 -12.07 -1.49 -8.23
N LYS A 40 -13.35 -1.55 -8.64
CA LYS A 40 -14.20 -2.75 -8.48
C LYS A 40 -14.27 -3.28 -7.04
N LEU A 41 -14.34 -2.39 -6.05
CA LEU A 41 -14.58 -2.79 -4.67
C LEU A 41 -15.90 -3.57 -4.59
N THR A 42 -15.80 -4.81 -4.13
CA THR A 42 -16.90 -5.69 -3.80
C THR A 42 -16.84 -6.01 -2.31
N VAL A 43 -18.02 -6.05 -1.69
CA VAL A 43 -18.18 -6.43 -0.28
C VAL A 43 -19.22 -7.54 -0.22
N GLU A 44 -18.81 -8.71 0.28
CA GLU A 44 -19.68 -9.87 0.43
C GLU A 44 -19.90 -10.17 1.91
N LEU A 45 -21.15 -10.45 2.29
CA LEU A 45 -21.45 -10.96 3.62
C LEU A 45 -21.21 -12.48 3.63
N LYS A 46 -20.26 -12.94 4.43
CA LYS A 46 -19.91 -14.35 4.62
C LYS A 46 -20.10 -14.74 6.09
N GLU A 47 -20.01 -16.04 6.37
CA GLU A 47 -20.13 -16.60 7.71
C GLU A 47 -18.88 -17.40 8.07
N TRP A 48 -18.40 -17.23 9.29
CA TRP A 48 -17.39 -18.10 9.88
C TRP A 48 -17.95 -19.50 10.15
N GLU A 49 -17.09 -20.48 10.44
CA GLU A 49 -17.52 -21.84 10.79
C GLU A 49 -18.47 -21.89 12.00
N ASP A 50 -18.37 -20.91 12.91
CA ASP A 50 -19.24 -20.77 14.08
C ASP A 50 -20.56 -20.02 13.81
N GLY A 51 -20.81 -19.64 12.54
CA GLY A 51 -22.02 -18.95 12.11
C GLY A 51 -22.01 -17.43 12.33
N ARG A 52 -20.92 -16.83 12.83
CA ARG A 52 -20.82 -15.37 12.94
C ARG A 52 -20.63 -14.73 11.56
N PRO A 53 -21.38 -13.66 11.24
CA PRO A 53 -21.22 -12.98 9.95
C PRO A 53 -19.99 -12.07 9.93
N TYR A 54 -19.35 -11.96 8.78
CA TYR A 54 -18.28 -10.99 8.51
C TYR A 54 -18.39 -10.46 7.08
N PHE A 55 -17.74 -9.32 6.82
CA PHE A 55 -17.63 -8.77 5.48
C PHE A 55 -16.31 -9.18 4.85
N ALA A 56 -16.36 -9.80 3.68
CA ALA A 56 -15.21 -10.09 2.84
C ALA A 56 -15.09 -9.00 1.77
N LEU A 57 -13.99 -8.26 1.79
CA LEU A 57 -13.70 -7.21 0.84
C LEU A 57 -12.76 -7.73 -0.25
N LYS A 58 -13.02 -7.31 -1.48
CA LYS A 58 -12.19 -7.60 -2.64
C LYS A 58 -12.17 -6.41 -3.58
N TRP A 59 -11.01 -6.05 -4.11
CA TRP A 59 -10.86 -4.96 -5.07
C TRP A 59 -9.70 -5.22 -6.04
N LEU A 60 -9.69 -4.46 -7.12
CA LEU A 60 -8.62 -4.42 -8.11
C LEU A 60 -7.68 -3.25 -7.80
N ASN A 61 -6.41 -3.54 -7.58
CA ASN A 61 -5.38 -2.54 -7.41
C ASN A 61 -5.00 -1.92 -8.76
N PRO A 62 -4.75 -0.61 -8.81
CA PRO A 62 -4.22 0.04 -10.01
C PRO A 62 -2.81 -0.40 -10.36
N GLN A 63 -2.42 -0.14 -11.61
CA GLN A 63 -1.08 -0.43 -12.12
C GLN A 63 0.03 0.21 -11.29
N SER A 64 -0.16 1.45 -10.84
CA SER A 64 0.84 2.17 -10.04
C SER A 64 1.08 1.54 -8.66
N ILE A 65 0.06 0.91 -8.06
CA ILE A 65 0.20 0.19 -6.79
C ILE A 65 0.99 -1.11 -7.00
N TRP A 66 0.74 -1.82 -8.11
CA TRP A 66 1.52 -2.99 -8.48
C TRP A 66 3.00 -2.65 -8.71
N GLU A 67 3.29 -1.55 -9.41
CA GLU A 67 4.67 -1.09 -9.67
C GLU A 67 5.40 -0.70 -8.38
N LEU A 68 4.71 -0.03 -7.47
CA LEU A 68 5.27 0.36 -6.17
C LEU A 68 5.58 -0.86 -5.30
N GLN A 69 4.69 -1.84 -5.30
CA GLN A 69 4.89 -3.06 -4.54
C GLN A 69 6.02 -3.92 -5.12
N LYS A 70 6.13 -4.00 -6.46
CA LYS A 70 7.27 -4.60 -7.16
C LYS A 70 8.59 -3.94 -6.77
N TYR A 71 8.61 -2.60 -6.78
CA TYR A 71 9.78 -1.84 -6.37
C TYR A 71 10.19 -2.16 -4.93
N GLY A 72 9.22 -2.20 -4.01
CA GLY A 72 9.45 -2.56 -2.61
C GLY A 72 10.15 -3.91 -2.48
N VAL A 73 9.59 -4.95 -3.11
CA VAL A 73 10.20 -6.29 -3.12
C VAL A 73 11.63 -6.29 -3.67
N GLU A 74 11.87 -5.67 -4.82
CA GLU A 74 13.19 -5.62 -5.45
C GLU A 74 14.27 -4.96 -4.55
N HIS A 75 13.84 -4.12 -3.59
CA HIS A 75 14.71 -3.38 -2.68
C HIS A 75 14.64 -3.88 -1.23
N GLY A 76 13.88 -4.94 -0.94
CA GLY A 76 13.70 -5.47 0.41
C GLY A 76 12.88 -4.56 1.34
N GLU A 77 11.99 -3.75 0.76
CA GLU A 77 11.08 -2.84 1.44
C GLU A 77 9.61 -3.30 1.27
N TRP A 78 8.74 -2.79 2.15
CA TRP A 78 7.30 -2.98 2.01
C TRP A 78 6.75 -1.82 1.18
N GLY A 79 6.09 -2.13 0.05
CA GLY A 79 5.65 -1.10 -0.90
C GLY A 79 4.45 -0.29 -0.42
N VAL A 80 3.33 -0.96 -0.11
CA VAL A 80 2.03 -0.33 0.13
C VAL A 80 1.24 -1.03 1.23
N ASP A 81 0.53 -0.24 2.05
CA ASP A 81 -0.49 -0.69 2.99
C ASP A 81 -1.90 -0.32 2.50
N CYS A 82 -2.88 -1.14 2.86
CA CYS A 82 -4.29 -0.78 2.71
C CYS A 82 -4.83 -0.23 4.03
N GLN A 83 -5.65 0.81 3.94
CA GLN A 83 -6.35 1.39 5.08
C GLN A 83 -7.84 1.50 4.75
N ILE A 84 -8.67 1.11 5.70
CA ILE A 84 -10.11 0.92 5.56
C ILE A 84 -10.78 1.67 6.71
N ASP A 85 -11.62 2.62 6.33
CA ASP A 85 -12.53 3.32 7.23
C ASP A 85 -13.97 2.90 6.93
N ILE A 86 -14.81 2.95 7.94
CA ILE A 86 -16.17 2.43 7.89
C ILE A 86 -17.13 3.30 8.68
N LYS A 87 -18.38 3.30 8.24
CA LYS A 87 -19.46 4.09 8.82
C LYS A 87 -20.77 3.30 8.79
N VAL A 88 -21.49 3.32 9.91
CA VAL A 88 -22.82 2.68 10.02
C VAL A 88 -23.91 3.73 9.76
N GLY A 89 -24.71 3.51 8.73
CA GLY A 89 -25.82 4.40 8.35
C GLY A 89 -25.37 5.86 8.21
N ASN A 90 -26.03 6.76 8.94
CA ASN A 90 -25.71 8.19 8.97
C ASN A 90 -24.76 8.61 10.12
N GLY A 91 -24.15 7.65 10.82
CA GLY A 91 -23.22 7.92 11.93
C GLY A 91 -21.92 8.63 11.52
N GLN A 92 -20.98 8.74 12.45
CA GLN A 92 -19.63 9.21 12.14
C GLN A 92 -18.80 8.10 11.50
N TRP A 93 -17.75 8.46 10.78
CA TRP A 93 -16.73 7.50 10.38
C TRP A 93 -16.02 6.95 11.61
N TYR A 94 -15.53 5.71 11.53
CA TYR A 94 -14.83 5.08 12.64
C TYR A 94 -13.59 5.90 13.02
N TYR A 95 -12.81 6.36 12.03
CA TYR A 95 -11.66 7.21 12.28
C TYR A 95 -12.02 8.51 13.02
N ASP A 96 -13.13 9.16 12.67
CA ASP A 96 -13.57 10.38 13.36
C ASP A 96 -13.91 10.13 14.84
N ALA A 97 -14.35 8.91 15.18
CA ALA A 97 -14.75 8.53 16.53
C ALA A 97 -13.57 7.96 17.37
N SER A 98 -12.70 7.14 16.77
CA SER A 98 -11.64 6.41 17.48
C SER A 98 -10.23 6.94 17.21
N GLY A 99 -10.03 7.63 16.08
CA GLY A 99 -8.70 7.98 15.56
C GLY A 99 -7.96 6.79 14.92
N GLU A 100 -8.64 5.68 14.68
CA GLU A 100 -8.05 4.43 14.18
C GLU A 100 -8.60 4.05 12.80
N LEU A 101 -7.83 3.27 12.04
CA LEU A 101 -8.19 2.68 10.76
C LEU A 101 -7.89 1.19 10.79
N PHE A 102 -8.65 0.41 10.03
CA PHE A 102 -8.36 -1.01 9.81
C PHE A 102 -7.42 -1.15 8.61
N GLY A 103 -6.53 -2.14 8.62
CA GLY A 103 -5.60 -2.26 7.51
C GLY A 103 -4.43 -3.17 7.80
N ASN A 104 -3.74 -3.58 6.75
CA ASN A 104 -2.48 -4.30 6.80
C ASN A 104 -1.67 -4.00 5.53
N ALA A 105 -0.41 -4.44 5.52
CA ALA A 105 0.37 -4.43 4.30
C ALA A 105 -0.34 -5.23 3.19
N LEU A 106 -0.26 -4.73 1.96
CA LEU A 106 -0.74 -5.47 0.81
C LEU A 106 0.20 -6.64 0.53
N ASN A 107 -0.37 -7.85 0.50
CA ASN A 107 0.39 -9.02 0.08
C ASN A 107 0.77 -8.89 -1.40
N PHE A 108 1.96 -9.40 -1.69
CA PHE A 108 2.54 -9.40 -3.02
C PHE A 108 3.40 -10.65 -3.13
N ASP A 109 2.83 -11.67 -3.76
CA ASP A 109 3.49 -12.96 -3.91
C ASP A 109 4.36 -12.95 -5.17
N GLU A 110 5.67 -13.13 -4.98
CA GLU A 110 6.65 -13.17 -6.05
C GLU A 110 6.50 -14.35 -7.01
N GLU A 111 5.91 -15.46 -6.54
CA GLU A 111 5.83 -16.71 -7.29
C GLU A 111 4.55 -16.80 -8.15
N GLU A 112 3.50 -16.06 -7.81
CA GLU A 112 2.17 -16.19 -8.43
C GLU A 112 1.74 -14.98 -9.28
N PHE A 113 2.55 -13.91 -9.37
CA PHE A 113 2.12 -12.58 -9.81
C PHE A 113 0.93 -12.52 -10.77
N ASP A 114 -0.14 -11.93 -10.24
CA ASP A 114 -1.11 -11.17 -10.99
C ASP A 114 -0.42 -10.25 -12.01
N GLU A 115 -0.72 -10.46 -13.29
CA GLU A 115 -0.28 -9.58 -14.36
C GLU A 115 -0.80 -8.14 -14.13
N PRO A 116 -0.12 -7.12 -14.66
CA PRO A 116 -0.68 -5.77 -14.84
C PRO A 116 -2.16 -5.80 -15.25
N GLY A 117 -3.07 -5.40 -14.35
CA GLY A 117 -4.52 -5.42 -14.56
C GLY A 117 -5.30 -6.58 -13.92
N ASN A 118 -4.62 -7.54 -13.29
CA ASN A 118 -5.23 -8.57 -12.44
C ASN A 118 -4.79 -8.48 -10.97
N TYR A 119 -4.03 -7.46 -10.56
CA TYR A 119 -3.55 -7.36 -9.17
C TYR A 119 -4.71 -7.16 -8.20
N VAL A 120 -5.19 -8.26 -7.63
CA VAL A 120 -6.41 -8.30 -6.85
C VAL A 120 -6.04 -8.44 -5.39
N THR A 121 -6.55 -7.54 -4.56
CA THR A 121 -6.58 -7.79 -3.12
C THR A 121 -7.92 -8.40 -2.78
N ASP A 122 -7.87 -9.59 -2.20
CA ASP A 122 -9.00 -10.29 -1.64
C ASP A 122 -8.69 -10.82 -0.24
N ASP A 123 -9.67 -11.53 0.34
CA ASP A 123 -9.62 -12.07 1.70
C ASP A 123 -9.34 -11.03 2.79
N VAL A 124 -9.62 -9.76 2.50
CA VAL A 124 -9.64 -8.71 3.50
C VAL A 124 -10.93 -8.85 4.28
N VAL A 125 -10.77 -9.45 5.45
CA VAL A 125 -11.85 -9.75 6.38
C VAL A 125 -12.09 -8.55 7.28
N PHE A 126 -13.34 -8.11 7.32
CA PHE A 126 -13.80 -7.12 8.28
C PHE A 126 -14.89 -7.73 9.16
N ASP A 127 -14.60 -7.90 10.45
CA ASP A 127 -15.55 -8.41 11.43
C ASP A 127 -16.29 -7.23 12.10
N PRO A 128 -17.60 -7.03 11.82
CA PRO A 128 -18.35 -5.94 12.39
C PRO A 128 -18.55 -6.07 13.91
N ILE A 129 -18.27 -7.21 14.52
CA ILE A 129 -18.31 -7.37 15.98
C ILE A 129 -17.13 -6.66 16.63
N GLN A 130 -15.97 -6.57 15.94
CA GLN A 130 -14.81 -5.81 16.44
C GLN A 130 -15.11 -4.30 16.59
N LEU A 131 -16.02 -3.76 15.78
CA LEU A 131 -16.51 -2.39 15.97
C LEU A 131 -17.20 -2.17 17.30
N ASN A 132 -18.02 -3.13 17.74
CA ASN A 132 -18.81 -2.97 18.95
C ASN A 132 -17.91 -2.89 20.18
N GLU A 133 -16.83 -3.67 20.20
CA GLU A 133 -15.83 -3.64 21.27
C GLU A 133 -15.07 -2.31 21.30
N ASN A 134 -14.68 -1.77 20.14
CA ASN A 134 -13.86 -0.56 20.06
C ASN A 134 -14.65 0.76 20.13
N LEU A 135 -15.90 0.77 19.66
CA LEU A 135 -16.79 1.95 19.72
C LEU A 135 -17.65 1.99 21.00
N GLY A 136 -17.57 0.97 21.86
CA GLY A 136 -18.37 0.89 23.09
C GLY A 136 -19.88 0.82 22.82
N VAL A 137 -20.28 0.27 21.68
CA VAL A 137 -21.69 0.12 21.31
C VAL A 137 -22.21 -1.17 21.94
N ASP A 138 -22.85 -1.05 23.09
CA ASP A 138 -23.45 -2.19 23.81
C ASP A 138 -24.71 -2.68 23.06
N GLY A 139 -24.63 -3.88 22.49
CA GLY A 139 -25.75 -4.56 21.83
C GLY A 139 -25.51 -4.96 20.37
N THR A 140 -26.34 -5.88 19.87
CA THR A 140 -26.42 -6.21 18.44
C THR A 140 -26.88 -4.98 17.67
N VAL A 141 -25.97 -4.30 16.97
CA VAL A 141 -26.32 -3.25 16.01
C VAL A 141 -27.04 -3.95 14.87
N ASP A 142 -28.37 -3.93 14.92
CA ASP A 142 -29.18 -4.40 13.80
C ASP A 142 -28.99 -3.42 12.64
N ILE A 143 -28.20 -3.86 11.65
CA ILE A 143 -27.86 -3.09 10.45
C ILE A 143 -29.15 -2.66 9.71
N LYS A 144 -30.28 -3.37 9.91
CA LYS A 144 -31.56 -3.05 9.26
C LYS A 144 -32.33 -1.90 9.93
N THR A 145 -32.03 -1.52 11.17
CA THR A 145 -32.75 -0.44 11.86
C THR A 145 -32.19 0.96 11.61
N ASN A 146 -31.03 1.07 10.95
CA ASN A 146 -30.34 2.33 10.66
C ASN A 146 -30.49 2.81 9.20
N VAL A 147 -31.57 2.41 8.51
CA VAL A 147 -31.92 2.85 7.14
C VAL A 147 -32.95 3.98 7.17
#